data_AF-A0A932PTE7-F1
#
_entry.id   AF-A0A932PTE7-F1
#
_cell.length_a   1.000
_cell.length_b   1.000
_cell.length_c   1.000
_cell.angle_alpha   90.00
_cell.angle_beta   90.00
_cell.angle_gamma   90.00
#
_symmetry.space_group_name_H-M   'P 1'
#
loop_
_entity.id
_entity.type
_entity.pdbx_description
1 polymer ?
#
loop_
_entity_poly.entity_id
_entity_poly.type
_entity_poly.pdbx_seq_one_letter_code
_entity_poly.pdbx_strand_id
1 'polypeptide(L)'
;MKIKISAQMLSIPPYLSTSWKNILSLQADPNGQLVVSMYDGSRVEIPGLDQGSLDTIFEAHSRYADREVGVDVKKMLESPFSFQLPVSSDGTVLPATAHNPEQANLSPLPLEILQKIAAVTRALGLDDTTQIPQAEPNCNCMFCQVARVLHDEAPLQKASTEEIVDDADLHFRNWDIQQTAEKLYSVTNPLDTNEQYNVFLGEPLGCTCGEKHCEHLKAVLST
;
A
#
# COMPACT_ATOMS: atom_id res chain seq x y z
N MET A 1 5.12 36.61 -20.52
CA MET A 1 4.39 35.61 -21.33
C MET A 1 2.91 35.98 -21.38
N LYS A 2 2.21 35.72 -22.49
CA LYS A 2 0.73 35.81 -22.51
C LYS A 2 0.16 34.40 -22.52
N ILE A 3 -0.34 33.97 -21.38
CA ILE A 3 -0.97 32.67 -21.21
C ILE A 3 -2.43 32.80 -21.67
N LYS A 4 -2.90 31.82 -22.43
CA LYS A 4 -4.31 31.69 -22.81
C LYS A 4 -4.84 30.37 -22.28
N ILE A 5 -5.80 30.49 -21.38
CA ILE A 5 -6.46 29.38 -20.71
C ILE A 5 -7.92 29.44 -21.14
N SER A 6 -8.43 28.34 -21.69
CA SER A 6 -9.85 28.19 -22.00
C SER A 6 -10.37 26.88 -21.41
N ALA A 7 -11.69 26.68 -21.50
CA ALA A 7 -12.31 25.44 -21.04
C ALA A 7 -11.84 24.17 -21.78
N GLN A 8 -11.16 24.29 -22.92
CA GLN A 8 -10.78 23.14 -23.76
C GLN A 8 -9.28 23.03 -24.03
N MET A 9 -8.52 24.12 -23.84
CA MET A 9 -7.11 24.17 -24.18
C MET A 9 -6.29 25.04 -23.24
N LEU A 10 -5.03 24.65 -23.12
CA LEU A 10 -3.95 25.41 -22.49
C LEU A 10 -2.96 25.85 -23.58
N SER A 11 -2.75 27.15 -23.69
CA SER A 11 -1.76 27.72 -24.61
C SER A 11 -0.83 28.68 -23.87
N ILE A 12 0.45 28.30 -23.88
CA ILE A 12 1.58 29.03 -23.30
C ILE A 12 2.66 29.15 -24.38
N PRO A 13 2.57 30.12 -25.30
CA PRO A 13 3.59 30.31 -26.32
C PRO A 13 4.93 30.79 -25.73
N PRO A 14 6.07 30.36 -26.31
CA PRO A 14 6.23 29.45 -27.45
C PRO A 14 6.20 27.95 -27.09
N TYR A 15 6.02 27.61 -25.82
CA TYR A 15 6.29 26.28 -25.28
C TYR A 15 5.20 25.24 -25.54
N LEU A 16 3.94 25.62 -25.39
CA LEU A 16 2.83 24.68 -25.38
C LEU A 16 1.57 25.28 -25.99
N SER A 17 0.86 24.49 -26.80
CA SER A 17 -0.50 24.79 -27.22
C SER A 17 -1.23 23.48 -27.44
N THR A 18 -1.91 22.99 -26.40
CA THR A 18 -2.56 21.68 -26.42
C THR A 18 -3.94 21.73 -25.78
N SER A 19 -4.77 20.73 -26.10
CA SER A 19 -6.05 20.53 -25.43
C SER A 19 -5.83 19.85 -24.09
N TRP A 20 -6.66 20.17 -23.10
CA TRP A 20 -6.56 19.56 -21.76
C TRP A 20 -6.65 18.03 -21.80
N LYS A 21 -7.44 17.44 -22.72
CA LYS A 21 -7.52 15.98 -22.93
C LYS A 21 -6.19 15.30 -23.26
N ASN A 22 -5.21 16.04 -23.77
CA ASN A 22 -3.91 15.50 -24.14
C ASN A 22 -2.90 15.58 -22.98
N ILE A 23 -3.25 16.29 -21.90
CA ILE A 23 -2.41 16.47 -20.73
C ILE A 23 -2.71 15.33 -19.75
N LEU A 24 -1.68 14.56 -19.42
CA LEU A 24 -1.74 13.51 -18.42
C LEU A 24 -1.57 14.10 -17.01
N SER A 25 -0.60 15.00 -16.84
CA SER A 25 -0.33 15.61 -15.54
C SER A 25 0.37 16.97 -15.66
N LEU A 26 0.18 17.79 -14.62
CA LEU A 26 0.87 19.06 -14.41
C LEU A 26 1.61 19.00 -13.09
N GLN A 27 2.86 19.46 -13.09
CA GLN A 27 3.70 19.52 -11.89
C GLN A 27 4.46 20.83 -11.84
N ALA A 28 4.63 21.39 -10.65
CA ALA A 28 5.54 22.51 -10.42
C ALA A 28 6.84 21.95 -9.84
N ASP A 29 7.96 22.19 -10.53
CA ASP A 29 9.29 21.85 -10.03
C ASP A 29 9.71 22.85 -8.93
N PRO A 30 10.51 22.45 -7.91
CA PRO A 30 11.10 23.36 -6.92
C PRO A 30 11.78 24.61 -7.48
N ASN A 31 12.22 24.59 -8.75
CA ASN A 31 12.78 25.77 -9.43
C ASN A 31 11.71 26.74 -10.00
N GLY A 32 10.41 26.51 -9.72
CA GLY A 32 9.30 27.32 -10.22
C GLY A 32 8.97 27.10 -11.69
N GLN A 33 9.36 25.95 -12.25
CA GLN A 33 9.08 25.58 -13.64
C GLN A 33 7.82 24.71 -13.71
N LEU A 34 6.96 24.95 -14.69
CA LEU A 34 5.81 24.08 -14.95
C LEU A 34 6.25 22.93 -15.84
N VAL A 35 6.04 21.71 -15.38
CA VAL A 35 6.26 20.48 -16.12
C VAL A 35 4.90 19.94 -16.55
N VAL A 36 4.71 19.81 -17.86
CA VAL A 36 3.50 19.25 -18.47
C VAL A 36 3.85 17.90 -19.08
N SER A 37 3.20 16.84 -18.61
CA SER A 37 3.32 15.50 -19.19
C SER A 37 2.08 15.21 -20.03
N MET A 38 2.25 14.68 -21.24
CA MET A 38 1.18 14.36 -22.18
C MET A 38 0.98 12.84 -22.31
N TYR A 39 -0.21 12.41 -22.75
CA TYR A 39 -0.54 10.99 -22.92
C TYR A 39 0.30 10.28 -24.00
N ASP A 40 0.91 11.02 -24.91
CA ASP A 40 1.86 10.49 -25.90
C ASP A 40 3.27 10.24 -25.34
N GLY A 41 3.46 10.48 -24.03
CA GLY A 41 4.73 10.33 -23.32
C GLY A 41 5.67 11.53 -23.47
N SER A 42 5.27 12.58 -24.18
CA SER A 42 6.07 13.79 -24.28
C SER A 42 5.95 14.65 -23.03
N ARG A 43 7.04 15.37 -22.73
CA ARG A 43 7.17 16.22 -21.54
C ARG A 43 7.66 17.59 -21.98
N VAL A 44 6.98 18.64 -21.52
CA VAL A 44 7.30 20.04 -21.83
C VAL A 44 7.58 20.78 -20.53
N GLU A 45 8.73 21.44 -20.46
CA GLU A 45 9.15 22.25 -19.31
C GLU A 45 9.05 23.72 -19.67
N ILE A 46 8.31 24.48 -18.86
CA ILE A 46 7.98 25.88 -19.12
C ILE A 46 8.58 26.73 -17.98
N PRO A 47 9.70 27.43 -18.23
CA PRO A 47 10.32 28.29 -17.25
C PRO A 47 9.65 29.67 -17.17
N GLY A 48 9.85 30.38 -16.05
CA GLY A 48 9.53 31.80 -15.92
C GLY A 48 8.05 32.13 -15.79
N LEU A 49 7.26 31.21 -15.24
CA LEU A 49 5.88 31.47 -14.84
C LEU A 49 5.85 32.04 -13.42
N ASP A 50 5.07 33.11 -13.21
CA ASP A 50 4.80 33.62 -11.87
C ASP A 50 3.80 32.72 -11.13
N GLN A 51 3.78 32.80 -9.80
CA GLN A 51 2.89 32.01 -8.94
C GLN A 51 1.41 32.19 -9.33
N GLY A 52 0.95 33.41 -9.60
CA GLY A 52 -0.44 33.65 -9.98
C GLY A 52 -0.84 32.98 -11.30
N SER A 53 0.09 32.96 -12.27
CA SER A 53 -0.07 32.21 -13.51
C SER A 53 -0.14 30.70 -13.29
N LEU A 54 0.69 30.14 -12.40
CA LEU A 54 0.65 28.72 -12.04
C LEU A 54 -0.69 28.35 -11.40
N ASP A 55 -1.12 29.12 -10.40
CA ASP A 55 -2.38 28.90 -9.70
C ASP A 55 -3.56 28.88 -10.67
N THR A 56 -3.58 29.82 -11.62
CA THR A 56 -4.64 29.89 -12.65
C THR A 56 -4.63 28.65 -13.57
N ILE A 57 -3.43 28.13 -13.91
CA ILE A 57 -3.29 26.92 -14.74
C ILE A 57 -3.80 25.69 -13.99
N PHE A 58 -3.39 25.53 -12.72
CA PHE A 58 -3.84 24.41 -11.88
C PHE A 58 -5.35 24.48 -11.64
N GLU A 59 -5.90 25.65 -11.32
CA GLU A 59 -7.33 25.83 -11.14
C GLU A 59 -8.12 25.47 -12.41
N ALA A 60 -7.66 25.90 -13.58
CA ALA A 60 -8.29 25.58 -14.85
C ALA A 60 -8.23 24.08 -15.20
N HIS A 61 -7.11 23.42 -14.87
CA HIS A 61 -6.97 21.98 -15.02
C HIS A 61 -7.92 21.22 -14.09
N SER A 62 -8.03 21.62 -12.82
CA SER A 62 -8.99 21.02 -11.88
C SER A 62 -10.42 21.15 -12.39
N ARG A 63 -10.82 22.35 -12.85
CA ARG A 63 -12.14 22.59 -13.46
C ARG A 63 -12.37 21.76 -14.72
N TYR A 64 -11.33 21.45 -15.49
CA TYR A 64 -11.44 20.57 -16.66
C TYR A 64 -11.61 19.12 -16.25
N ALA A 65 -10.82 18.64 -15.29
CA ALA A 65 -10.93 17.29 -14.73
C ALA A 65 -12.35 17.06 -14.19
N ASP A 66 -12.90 18.01 -13.44
CA ASP A 66 -14.28 17.95 -12.93
C ASP A 66 -15.35 17.92 -14.05
N ARG A 67 -15.04 18.45 -15.24
CA ARG A 67 -15.95 18.50 -16.40
C ARG A 67 -15.85 17.28 -17.32
N GLU A 68 -14.67 16.69 -17.50
CA GLU A 68 -14.57 15.36 -18.12
C GLU A 68 -15.16 14.28 -17.20
N VAL A 69 -15.19 14.55 -15.89
CA VAL A 69 -16.07 13.87 -14.94
C VAL A 69 -17.52 14.41 -15.06
N GLY A 70 -18.00 14.55 -16.30
CA GLY A 70 -19.40 14.34 -16.59
C GLY A 70 -19.67 12.88 -16.31
N VAL A 71 -20.17 12.58 -15.10
CA VAL A 71 -20.31 11.23 -14.57
C VAL A 71 -21.22 10.39 -15.46
N ASP A 72 -20.66 9.71 -16.45
CA ASP A 72 -21.29 8.54 -17.03
C ASP A 72 -20.98 7.36 -16.11
N VAL A 73 -21.76 7.30 -15.02
CA VAL A 73 -21.72 6.29 -13.95
C VAL A 73 -21.65 4.87 -14.52
N LYS A 74 -22.13 4.65 -15.75
CA LYS A 74 -22.13 3.34 -16.43
C LYS A 74 -20.75 2.85 -16.88
N LYS A 75 -19.77 3.72 -17.16
CA LYS A 75 -18.45 3.29 -17.67
C LYS A 75 -17.36 3.16 -16.62
N MET A 76 -17.54 3.73 -15.42
CA MET A 76 -16.73 3.38 -14.24
C MET A 76 -17.22 2.10 -13.54
N LEU A 77 -18.31 1.49 -14.04
CA LEU A 77 -18.91 0.28 -13.45
C LEU A 77 -18.18 -1.02 -13.82
N GLU A 78 -17.13 -0.98 -14.65
CA GLU A 78 -16.36 -2.17 -15.07
C GLU A 78 -14.90 -2.15 -14.59
N SER A 79 -14.54 -1.27 -13.65
CA SER A 79 -13.26 -1.40 -12.94
C SER A 79 -13.47 -2.13 -11.61
N PRO A 80 -12.76 -3.22 -11.32
CA PRO A 80 -12.96 -4.04 -10.12
C PRO A 80 -12.57 -3.34 -8.79
N PHE A 81 -12.24 -2.05 -8.81
CA PHE A 81 -11.77 -1.28 -7.65
C PHE A 81 -12.47 0.10 -7.48
N SER A 82 -13.76 0.20 -7.81
CA SER A 82 -14.53 1.43 -7.56
C SER A 82 -14.99 1.52 -6.09
N PHE A 83 -14.24 2.24 -5.25
CA PHE A 83 -14.74 2.77 -3.98
C PHE A 83 -15.77 3.88 -4.31
N GLN A 84 -17.06 3.54 -4.31
CA GLN A 84 -18.12 4.55 -4.35
C GLN A 84 -18.38 5.01 -2.92
N LEU A 85 -17.94 6.22 -2.59
CA LEU A 85 -18.42 6.92 -1.40
C LEU A 85 -19.76 7.56 -1.77
N PRO A 86 -20.89 7.11 -1.18
CA PRO A 86 -22.19 7.72 -1.42
C PRO A 86 -22.23 9.11 -0.75
N VAL A 87 -21.87 10.18 -1.47
CA VAL A 87 -21.95 11.55 -0.94
C VAL A 87 -23.20 12.24 -1.48
N SER A 88 -24.06 12.73 -0.60
CA SER A 88 -25.20 13.59 -0.90
C SER A 88 -24.76 14.91 -1.51
N SER A 89 -25.68 15.58 -2.19
CA SER A 89 -25.52 16.94 -2.72
C SER A 89 -25.25 18.03 -1.65
N ASP A 90 -25.39 17.72 -0.36
CA ASP A 90 -25.06 18.60 0.77
C ASP A 90 -23.72 18.27 1.44
N GLY A 91 -22.94 17.33 0.87
CA GLY A 91 -21.67 16.86 1.44
C GLY A 91 -21.82 15.76 2.49
N THR A 92 -23.05 15.35 2.85
CA THR A 92 -23.29 14.26 3.80
C THR A 92 -23.00 12.92 3.13
N VAL A 93 -22.17 12.06 3.70
CA VAL A 93 -22.04 10.68 3.22
C VAL A 93 -23.35 9.93 3.52
N LEU A 94 -24.17 9.66 2.50
CA LEU A 94 -25.39 8.88 2.65
C LEU A 94 -25.04 7.44 3.06
N PRO A 95 -25.60 6.90 4.14
CA PRO A 95 -25.30 5.54 4.61
C PRO A 95 -25.86 4.42 3.72
N ALA A 96 -26.26 4.73 2.48
CA ALA A 96 -26.80 3.74 1.56
C ALA A 96 -25.65 2.92 0.94
N THR A 97 -25.38 1.77 1.56
CA THR A 97 -24.42 0.68 1.23
C THR A 97 -23.05 0.70 1.93
N ALA A 98 -23.02 1.21 3.17
CA ALA A 98 -21.84 1.29 4.04
C ALA A 98 -21.41 -0.04 4.73
N HIS A 99 -21.63 -1.20 4.11
CA HIS A 99 -21.05 -2.49 4.51
C HIS A 99 -21.48 -3.48 3.43
N ASN A 100 -20.57 -4.32 2.96
CA ASN A 100 -20.91 -5.40 2.05
C ASN A 100 -20.55 -6.75 2.70
N PRO A 101 -21.55 -7.55 3.12
CA PRO A 101 -21.31 -8.86 3.74
C PRO A 101 -20.56 -9.81 2.82
N GLU A 102 -20.77 -9.73 1.50
CA GLU A 102 -20.07 -10.58 0.52
C GLU A 102 -18.57 -10.29 0.47
N GLN A 103 -18.18 -9.09 0.93
CA GLN A 103 -16.80 -8.63 1.03
C GLN A 103 -16.25 -8.70 2.47
N ALA A 104 -16.96 -9.33 3.41
CA ALA A 104 -16.56 -9.35 4.81
C ALA A 104 -15.22 -10.04 5.07
N ASN A 105 -14.72 -10.85 4.14
CA ASN A 105 -13.45 -11.57 4.27
C ASN A 105 -12.39 -11.10 3.28
N LEU A 106 -12.49 -9.87 2.75
CA LEU A 106 -11.44 -9.32 1.89
C LEU A 106 -10.11 -9.23 2.64
N SER A 107 -9.00 -9.31 1.91
CA SER A 107 -7.67 -9.07 2.48
C SER A 107 -7.54 -7.63 2.99
N PRO A 108 -6.71 -7.41 4.02
CA PRO A 108 -6.47 -6.06 4.51
C PRO A 108 -5.73 -5.19 3.50
N LEU A 109 -6.14 -3.93 3.42
CA LEU A 109 -5.46 -2.90 2.67
C LEU A 109 -4.16 -2.52 3.39
N PRO A 110 -3.09 -2.18 2.64
CA PRO A 110 -1.86 -1.65 3.24
C PRO A 110 -2.14 -0.39 4.06
N LEU A 111 -1.47 -0.27 5.21
CA LEU A 111 -1.69 0.84 6.16
C LEU A 111 -1.48 2.21 5.50
N GLU A 112 -0.49 2.35 4.62
CA GLU A 112 -0.27 3.60 3.87
C GLU A 112 -1.49 4.01 3.04
N ILE A 113 -2.21 3.05 2.46
CA ILE A 113 -3.38 3.32 1.62
C ILE A 113 -4.53 3.78 2.52
N LEU A 114 -4.76 3.10 3.65
CA LEU A 114 -5.78 3.50 4.62
C LEU A 114 -5.51 4.90 5.19
N GLN A 115 -4.24 5.21 5.50
CA GLN A 115 -3.84 6.54 5.96
C GLN A 115 -4.06 7.62 4.89
N LYS A 116 -3.75 7.32 3.63
CA LYS A 116 -4.00 8.24 2.51
C LYS A 116 -5.50 8.47 2.32
N ILE A 117 -6.32 7.42 2.37
CA ILE A 117 -7.78 7.55 2.30
C ILE A 117 -8.27 8.44 3.45
N ALA A 118 -7.84 8.19 4.69
CA ALA A 118 -8.21 9.01 5.84
C ALA A 118 -7.77 10.48 5.70
N ALA A 119 -6.56 10.72 5.19
CA ALA A 119 -6.06 12.07 4.94
C ALA A 119 -6.90 12.82 3.89
N VAL A 120 -7.29 12.14 2.81
CA VAL A 120 -8.16 12.70 1.78
C VAL A 120 -9.55 12.98 2.34
N THR A 121 -10.14 12.05 3.09
CA THR A 121 -11.46 12.23 3.72
C THR A 121 -11.48 13.45 4.65
N ARG A 122 -10.44 13.64 5.47
CA ARG A 122 -10.27 14.84 6.31
C ARG A 122 -10.10 16.12 5.49
N ALA A 123 -9.31 16.07 4.41
CA ALA A 123 -9.11 17.22 3.53
C ALA A 123 -10.41 17.67 2.84
N LEU A 124 -11.35 16.73 2.62
CA LEU A 124 -12.67 17.00 2.06
C LEU A 124 -13.71 17.42 3.12
N GLY A 125 -13.34 17.45 4.41
CA GLY A 125 -14.26 17.76 5.51
C GLY A 125 -15.32 16.68 5.76
N LEU A 126 -15.02 15.44 5.37
CA LEU A 126 -15.90 14.27 5.53
C LEU A 126 -15.52 13.41 6.75
N ASP A 127 -14.76 13.97 7.68
CA ASP A 127 -14.20 13.30 8.86
C ASP A 127 -15.08 13.43 10.11
N ASP A 128 -16.33 13.89 9.95
CA ASP A 128 -17.30 13.85 11.02
C ASP A 128 -17.66 12.39 11.34
N THR A 129 -16.92 11.83 12.29
CA THR A 129 -17.10 10.49 12.83
C THR A 129 -18.50 10.26 13.40
N THR A 130 -19.28 11.31 13.69
CA THR A 130 -20.67 11.14 14.13
C THR A 130 -21.61 10.75 12.99
N GLN A 131 -21.22 11.01 11.74
CA GLN A 131 -22.00 10.73 10.54
C GLN A 131 -21.56 9.43 9.84
N ILE A 132 -20.39 8.90 10.21
CA ILE A 132 -19.86 7.66 9.65
C ILE A 132 -20.32 6.48 10.53
N PRO A 133 -20.96 5.45 9.95
CA PRO A 133 -21.27 4.23 10.68
C PRO A 133 -20.00 3.53 11.17
N GLN A 134 -20.02 3.04 12.42
CA GLN A 134 -18.94 2.21 12.94
C GLN A 134 -18.76 0.93 12.12
N ALA A 135 -17.53 0.45 12.06
CA ALA A 135 -17.21 -0.81 11.42
C ALA A 135 -17.78 -2.00 12.22
N GLU A 136 -18.24 -3.04 11.54
CA GLU A 136 -18.58 -4.28 12.22
C GLU A 136 -17.30 -4.99 12.73
N PRO A 137 -17.32 -5.57 13.94
CA PRO A 137 -16.13 -6.13 14.58
C PRO A 137 -15.50 -7.27 13.77
N ASN A 138 -16.32 -8.07 13.07
CA ASN A 138 -15.87 -9.26 12.33
C ASN A 138 -15.94 -9.10 10.80
N CYS A 139 -15.97 -7.86 10.29
CA CYS A 139 -16.04 -7.60 8.86
C CYS A 139 -14.80 -6.89 8.35
N ASN A 140 -14.11 -7.46 7.38
CA ASN A 140 -12.98 -6.85 6.67
C ASN A 140 -13.36 -6.30 5.30
N CYS A 141 -14.63 -5.94 5.07
CA CYS A 141 -14.98 -5.25 3.83
C CYS A 141 -14.29 -3.89 3.75
N MET A 142 -14.16 -3.38 2.53
CA MET A 142 -13.51 -2.10 2.23
C MET A 142 -14.03 -0.93 3.07
N PHE A 143 -15.35 -0.85 3.26
CA PHE A 143 -15.94 0.16 4.15
C PHE A 143 -15.45 -0.02 5.60
N CYS A 144 -15.59 -1.22 6.18
CA CYS A 144 -15.21 -1.47 7.57
C CYS A 144 -13.72 -1.24 7.82
N GLN A 145 -12.86 -1.51 6.83
CA GLN A 145 -11.43 -1.19 6.92
C GLN A 145 -11.17 0.31 6.99
N VAL A 146 -11.86 1.12 6.18
CA VAL A 146 -11.71 2.59 6.19
C VAL A 146 -12.37 3.22 7.41
N ALA A 147 -13.57 2.78 7.78
CA ALA A 147 -14.32 3.29 8.93
C ALA A 147 -13.52 3.15 10.22
N ARG A 148 -12.84 2.01 10.46
CA ARG A 148 -11.94 1.85 11.62
C ARG A 148 -10.91 2.97 11.70
N VAL A 149 -10.23 3.25 10.59
CA VAL A 149 -9.19 4.27 10.53
C VAL A 149 -9.74 5.69 10.69
N LEU A 150 -10.97 5.96 10.26
CA LEU A 150 -11.62 7.25 10.45
C LEU A 150 -12.09 7.47 11.89
N HIS A 151 -12.52 6.41 12.58
CA HIS A 151 -12.89 6.45 14.00
C HIS A 151 -11.69 6.38 14.96
N ASP A 152 -10.46 6.42 14.44
CA ASP A 152 -9.22 6.14 15.18
C ASP A 152 -9.28 4.81 15.96
N GLU A 153 -10.14 3.89 15.53
CA GLU A 153 -10.09 2.50 15.94
C GLU A 153 -8.86 1.93 15.24
N ALA A 154 -7.88 1.48 16.04
CA ALA A 154 -6.68 0.87 15.50
C ALA A 154 -7.10 -0.18 14.44
N PRO A 155 -6.51 -0.15 13.23
CA PRO A 155 -6.76 -1.20 12.25
C PRO A 155 -6.62 -2.54 12.97
N LEU A 156 -7.48 -3.51 12.64
CA LEU A 156 -7.30 -4.89 13.10
C LEU A 156 -5.92 -5.47 12.70
N GLN A 157 -5.11 -4.72 11.93
CA GLN A 157 -3.67 -4.83 11.94
C GLN A 157 -2.97 -3.89 12.95
N LYS A 158 -2.88 -4.32 14.21
CA LYS A 158 -1.55 -4.67 14.73
C LYS A 158 -1.19 -6.05 14.18
N ALA A 159 -0.97 -6.08 12.87
CA ALA A 159 -0.21 -7.09 12.20
C ALA A 159 0.81 -6.28 11.40
N SER A 160 1.75 -5.68 12.12
CA SER A 160 3.12 -5.87 11.70
C SER A 160 3.27 -7.36 11.40
N THR A 161 3.98 -7.68 10.34
CA THR A 161 4.61 -8.99 10.20
C THR A 161 5.65 -9.16 11.31
N GLU A 162 5.16 -9.19 12.54
CA GLU A 162 5.81 -9.59 13.76
C GLU A 162 4.75 -10.51 14.36
N GLU A 163 4.78 -11.74 13.89
CA GLU A 163 4.23 -12.87 14.63
C GLU A 163 4.67 -12.67 16.09
N ILE A 164 3.71 -12.37 16.97
CA ILE A 164 3.97 -12.35 18.40
C ILE A 164 4.17 -13.82 18.74
N VAL A 165 5.42 -14.26 18.60
CA VAL A 165 5.85 -15.55 19.09
C VAL A 165 5.65 -15.49 20.60
N ASP A 166 4.70 -16.25 21.12
CA ASP A 166 4.55 -16.41 22.57
C ASP A 166 5.92 -16.84 23.13
N ASP A 167 6.32 -16.40 24.33
CA ASP A 167 7.60 -16.85 24.93
C ASP A 167 7.65 -18.39 25.07
N ALA A 168 6.48 -19.05 25.04
CA ALA A 168 6.32 -20.49 24.95
C ALA A 168 6.61 -21.10 23.55
N ASP A 169 6.45 -20.34 22.48
CA ASP A 169 6.83 -20.69 21.10
C ASP A 169 8.29 -20.28 20.76
N LEU A 170 8.90 -19.38 21.55
CA LEU A 170 10.35 -19.11 21.54
C LEU A 170 11.16 -20.23 22.24
N HIS A 171 10.73 -21.47 22.09
CA HIS A 171 11.54 -22.60 22.47
C HIS A 171 12.30 -23.01 21.21
N PHE A 172 13.61 -22.75 21.17
CA PHE A 172 14.49 -23.37 20.20
C PHE A 172 14.30 -24.89 20.34
N ARG A 173 13.47 -25.49 19.47
CA ARG A 173 13.33 -26.95 19.45
C ARG A 173 14.71 -27.47 19.10
N ASN A 174 15.31 -28.20 20.04
CA ASN A 174 16.61 -28.78 19.85
C ASN A 174 16.57 -29.72 18.64
N TRP A 175 17.70 -29.83 17.94
CA TRP A 175 17.85 -30.74 16.82
C TRP A 175 17.46 -32.18 17.22
N ASP A 176 16.77 -32.88 16.32
CA ASP A 176 16.48 -34.30 16.52
C ASP A 176 17.77 -35.10 16.26
N ILE A 177 18.34 -35.69 17.32
CA ILE A 177 19.62 -36.40 17.27
C ILE A 177 19.39 -37.89 17.35
N GLN A 178 19.81 -38.62 16.32
CA GLN A 178 19.77 -40.08 16.29
C GLN A 178 21.17 -40.64 16.02
N GLN A 179 21.66 -41.49 16.92
CA GLN A 179 22.91 -42.21 16.68
C GLN A 179 22.69 -43.29 15.62
N THR A 180 23.44 -43.21 14.51
CA THR A 180 23.31 -44.14 13.37
C THR A 180 24.44 -45.17 13.33
N ALA A 181 25.61 -44.86 13.91
CA ALA A 181 26.73 -45.78 14.05
C ALA A 181 27.66 -45.41 15.23
N GLU A 182 28.77 -46.12 15.40
CA GLU A 182 29.78 -45.77 16.41
C GLU A 182 30.34 -44.36 16.14
N LYS A 183 30.14 -43.44 17.08
CA LYS A 183 30.54 -42.02 17.00
C LYS A 183 29.92 -41.24 15.83
N LEU A 184 28.89 -41.76 15.16
CA LEU A 184 28.18 -41.09 14.06
C LEU A 184 26.73 -40.82 14.43
N TYR A 185 26.32 -39.57 14.27
CA TYR A 185 25.03 -39.04 14.66
C TYR A 185 24.38 -38.32 13.48
N SER A 186 23.10 -38.61 13.25
CA SER A 186 22.24 -37.84 12.37
C SER A 186 21.56 -36.74 13.18
N VAL A 187 21.60 -35.52 12.66
CA VAL A 187 21.04 -34.32 13.27
C VAL A 187 20.05 -33.73 12.27
N THR A 188 18.77 -33.73 12.62
CA THR A 188 17.68 -33.31 11.71
C THR A 188 16.94 -32.10 12.29
N ASN A 189 16.62 -31.13 11.44
CA ASN A 189 15.79 -30.01 11.86
C ASN A 189 14.34 -30.51 12.10
N PRO A 190 13.77 -30.35 13.30
CA PRO A 190 12.41 -30.80 13.60
C PRO A 190 11.33 -30.06 12.78
N LEU A 191 11.67 -28.93 12.17
CA LEU A 191 10.77 -28.11 11.34
C LEU A 191 10.94 -28.37 9.83
N ASP A 192 12.09 -28.92 9.40
CA ASP A 192 12.34 -29.30 8.00
C ASP A 192 13.11 -30.63 7.95
N THR A 193 12.41 -31.69 7.59
CA THR A 193 13.00 -33.04 7.50
C THR A 193 13.99 -33.20 6.34
N ASN A 194 14.07 -32.22 5.42
CA ASN A 194 15.09 -32.21 4.37
C ASN A 194 16.42 -31.62 4.86
N GLU A 195 16.41 -30.88 5.98
CA GLU A 195 17.60 -30.31 6.58
C GLU A 195 18.21 -31.31 7.59
N GLN A 196 19.08 -32.17 7.06
CA GLN A 196 19.73 -33.25 7.79
C GLN A 196 21.25 -33.19 7.64
N TYR A 197 21.97 -33.32 8.76
CA TYR A 197 23.43 -33.33 8.82
C TYR A 197 23.95 -34.57 9.55
N ASN A 198 25.13 -35.04 9.14
CA ASN A 198 25.85 -36.09 9.86
C ASN A 198 27.00 -35.47 10.65
N VAL A 199 27.08 -35.84 11.92
CA VAL A 199 28.11 -35.43 12.87
C VAL A 199 28.91 -36.65 13.29
N PHE A 200 30.23 -36.56 13.14
CA PHE A 200 31.17 -37.59 13.56
C PHE A 200 32.02 -37.08 14.73
N LEU A 201 31.93 -37.75 15.88
CA LEU A 201 32.67 -37.44 17.10
C LEU A 201 33.96 -38.28 17.26
N GLY A 202 34.56 -38.73 16.15
CA GLY A 202 35.86 -39.39 16.15
C GLY A 202 37.03 -38.42 15.98
N GLU A 203 38.20 -38.95 15.63
CA GLU A 203 39.37 -38.17 15.26
C GLU A 203 39.62 -38.33 13.74
N PRO A 204 39.40 -37.30 12.90
CA PRO A 204 39.01 -35.93 13.26
C PRO A 204 37.49 -35.76 13.48
N LEU A 205 37.14 -34.83 14.37
CA LEU A 205 35.77 -34.41 14.60
C LEU A 205 35.26 -33.62 13.38
N GLY A 206 34.05 -33.91 12.94
CA GLY A 206 33.52 -33.32 11.70
C GLY A 206 32.00 -33.32 11.60
N CYS A 207 31.50 -32.39 10.80
CA CYS A 207 30.08 -32.29 10.44
C CYS A 207 29.94 -32.07 8.94
N THR A 208 28.92 -32.66 8.31
CA THR A 208 28.66 -32.51 6.88
C THR A 208 28.23 -31.10 6.47
N CYS A 209 27.92 -30.20 7.41
CA CYS A 209 27.70 -28.78 7.13
C CYS A 209 28.99 -28.03 6.71
N GLY A 210 30.17 -28.63 6.90
CA GLY A 210 31.46 -28.07 6.49
C GLY A 210 32.16 -27.19 7.55
N GLU A 211 31.46 -26.81 8.62
CA GLU A 211 31.99 -25.94 9.67
C GLU A 211 32.51 -26.71 10.90
N LYS A 212 33.64 -26.26 11.47
CA LYS A 212 34.29 -26.91 12.63
C LYS A 212 33.63 -26.61 13.99
N HIS A 213 32.83 -25.54 14.05
CA HIS A 213 32.16 -25.08 15.28
C HIS A 213 30.67 -24.81 15.04
N CYS A 214 30.01 -25.70 14.28
CA CYS A 214 28.59 -25.57 13.97
C CYS A 214 27.69 -25.92 15.15
N GLU A 215 26.42 -25.51 15.04
CA GLU A 215 25.39 -25.84 16.02
C GLU A 215 25.10 -27.34 16.06
N HIS A 216 25.23 -28.06 14.95
CA HIS A 216 25.05 -29.53 14.91
C HIS A 216 26.04 -30.26 15.81
N LEU A 217 27.31 -29.83 15.82
CA LEU A 217 28.34 -30.39 16.70
C LEU A 217 28.02 -30.09 18.17
N LYS A 218 27.63 -28.85 18.47
CA LYS A 218 27.24 -28.46 19.82
C LYS A 218 26.01 -29.23 20.29
N ALA A 219 25.03 -29.45 19.41
CA ALA A 219 23.81 -30.18 19.72
C ALA A 219 24.13 -31.63 20.12
N VAL A 220 24.92 -32.34 19.32
CA VAL A 220 25.34 -33.73 19.64
C VAL A 220 26.19 -33.80 20.91
N LEU A 221 27.05 -32.81 21.16
CA LEU A 221 27.85 -32.74 22.40
C LEU A 221 27.04 -32.33 23.64
N SER A 222 25.83 -31.78 23.47
CA SER A 222 24.95 -31.33 24.57
C SER A 222 23.85 -32.34 24.92
N THR A 223 23.67 -33.39 24.11
CA THR A 223 22.89 -34.60 24.42
C THR A 223 23.62 -35.54 25.37
#